data_AF-A0A2U2ZBJ2-F1
#
_entry.id   AF-A0A2U2ZBJ2-F1
#
_cell.length_a   1.000
_cell.length_b   1.000
_cell.length_c   1.000
_cell.angle_alpha   90.00
_cell.angle_beta   90.00
_cell.angle_gamma   90.00
#
_symmetry.space_group_name_H-M   'P 1'
#
loop_
_entity.id
_entity.type
_entity.pdbx_description
1 polymer ?
#
loop_
_entity_poly.entity_id
_entity_poly.type
_entity_poly.pdbx_seq_one_letter_code
_entity_poly.pdbx_strand_id
1 'polypeptide(L)' 'MGELKHRIRAHFTDSTVVVHQAYPPEIGLPTARDGRFPAAWKRDRMTWVIKACSQTSSVLLA' A
#
# COMPACT_ATOMS: atom_id res chain seq x y z
N MET A 1 -25.41 11.08 4.71
CA MET A 1 -24.40 10.02 4.94
C MET A 1 -23.23 10.30 4.02
N GLY A 2 -22.23 11.04 4.52
CA GLY A 2 -21.12 11.55 3.71
C GLY A 2 -20.15 10.44 3.32
N GLU A 3 -19.74 10.43 2.06
CA GLU A 3 -18.77 9.48 1.54
C GLU A 3 -17.43 9.61 2.28
N LEU A 4 -16.93 8.49 2.83
CA LEU A 4 -15.63 8.43 3.48
C LEU A 4 -14.52 8.67 2.45
N LYS A 5 -13.95 9.88 2.49
CA LYS A 5 -12.92 10.38 1.55
C LYS A 5 -11.60 9.59 1.57
N HIS A 6 -11.39 8.76 2.59
CA HIS A 6 -10.18 7.95 2.75
C HIS A 6 -10.58 6.50 3.00
N ARG A 7 -10.28 5.63 2.02
CA ARG A 7 -10.46 4.18 2.15
C ARG A 7 -9.09 3.50 2.10
N ILE A 8 -8.88 2.58 3.04
CA ILE A 8 -7.69 1.74 3.12
C ILE A 8 -7.97 0.47 2.30
N ARG A 9 -7.00 0.04 1.49
CA ARG A 9 -7.06 -1.27 0.84
C ARG A 9 -6.71 -2.36 1.84
N ALA A 10 -7.70 -3.15 2.23
CA ALA A 10 -7.54 -4.29 3.12
C ALA A 10 -8.40 -5.48 2.66
N HIS A 11 -7.96 -6.69 2.98
CA HIS A 11 -8.76 -7.91 2.89
C HIS A 11 -9.14 -8.32 4.31
N PHE A 12 -10.42 -8.56 4.52
CA PHE A 12 -10.96 -9.01 5.79
C PHE A 12 -11.40 -10.47 5.68
N THR A 13 -11.11 -11.23 6.73
CA THR A 13 -11.63 -12.56 7.02
C THR A 13 -12.17 -12.55 8.44
N ASP A 14 -12.94 -13.57 8.84
CA ASP A 14 -13.61 -13.60 10.15
C ASP A 14 -12.65 -13.42 11.34
N SER A 15 -11.36 -13.75 11.19
CA SER A 15 -10.35 -13.64 12.26
C SER A 15 -9.16 -12.74 11.93
N THR A 16 -9.01 -12.30 10.67
CA THR A 16 -7.79 -11.62 10.22
C THR A 16 -8.10 -10.46 9.29
N VAL A 17 -7.41 -9.34 9.53
CA VAL A 17 -7.38 -8.18 8.62
C VAL A 17 -6.00 -8.10 7.99
N VAL A 18 -5.93 -8.26 6.67
CA VAL A 18 -4.71 -8.06 5.87
C VAL A 18 -4.76 -6.67 5.27
N VAL A 19 -3.81 -5.82 5.62
CA VAL A 19 -3.75 -4.45 5.13
C VAL A 19 -2.55 -4.28 4.19
N HIS A 20 -2.78 -3.58 3.07
CA HIS A 20 -1.72 -3.30 2.11
C HIS A 20 -1.06 -1.96 2.39
N GLN A 21 0.27 -1.97 2.49
CA GLN A 21 1.11 -0.80 2.71
C GLN A 21 1.93 -0.47 1.45
N ALA A 22 2.02 0.82 1.12
CA ALA A 22 2.89 1.28 0.04
C ALA A 22 4.22 1.76 0.62
N TYR A 23 5.31 1.30 0.01
CA TYR A 23 6.66 1.80 0.24
C TYR A 23 7.19 2.50 -1.00
N PRO A 24 8.11 3.47 -0.85
CA PRO A 24 8.81 4.06 -1.99
C PRO A 24 9.58 3.01 -2.79
N PRO A 25 9.87 3.26 -4.08
CA PRO A 25 10.53 2.30 -4.96
C PRO A 25 11.89 1.85 -4.44
N GLU A 26 12.61 2.70 -3.70
CA GLU A 26 13.88 2.37 -3.02
C GLU A 26 13.77 1.21 -2.01
N ILE A 27 12.57 0.94 -1.48
CA ILE A 27 12.29 -0.21 -0.61
C ILE A 27 11.56 -1.31 -1.40
N GLY A 28 10.60 -0.93 -2.25
CA GLY A 28 9.76 -1.88 -2.99
C GLY A 28 10.53 -2.69 -4.05
N LEU A 29 11.37 -2.03 -4.84
CA LEU A 29 12.16 -2.68 -5.90
C LEU A 29 13.15 -3.73 -5.37
N PRO A 30 13.99 -3.45 -4.36
CA PRO A 30 14.88 -4.49 -3.83
C PRO A 30 14.08 -5.63 -3.17
N THR A 31 12.95 -5.32 -2.51
CA THR A 31 12.08 -6.35 -1.94
C THR A 31 11.52 -7.29 -3.02
N ALA A 32 11.04 -6.73 -4.13
CA ALA A 32 10.48 -7.53 -5.22
C ALA A 32 11.54 -8.37 -5.95
N ARG A 33 12.76 -7.81 -6.10
CA ARG A 33 13.88 -8.49 -6.77
C ARG A 33 14.47 -9.60 -5.91
N ASP A 34 14.74 -9.32 -4.63
CA ASP A 34 15.54 -10.19 -3.77
C ASP A 34 14.67 -11.02 -2.81
N GLY A 35 13.35 -10.79 -2.80
CA GLY A 35 12.39 -11.46 -1.89
C GLY A 35 12.63 -11.11 -0.41
N ARG A 36 13.40 -10.07 -0.12
CA ARG A 36 13.80 -9.68 1.23
C ARG A 36 13.58 -8.19 1.46
N PHE A 37 13.01 -7.88 2.61
CA PHE A 37 12.83 -6.50 3.02
C PHE A 37 14.16 -5.89 3.47
N PRO A 38 14.54 -4.69 2.97
CA PRO A 38 15.74 -3.99 3.42
C PRO A 38 15.56 -3.45 4.84
N ALA A 39 16.65 -3.10 5.53
CA ALA A 39 16.61 -2.58 6.91
C ALA A 39 15.77 -1.29 7.09
N ALA A 40 15.52 -0.56 6.00
CA ALA A 40 14.64 0.60 5.98
C ALA A 40 13.14 0.24 6.11
N TRP A 41 12.76 -1.01 5.88
CA TRP A 41 11.40 -1.52 6.07
C TRP A 41 11.06 -1.62 7.57
N LYS A 42 9.84 -1.22 7.92
CA LYS A 42 9.34 -1.22 9.30
C LYS A 42 7.89 -1.66 9.34
N ARG A 43 7.58 -2.69 10.13
CA ARG A 43 6.23 -3.22 10.32
C ARG A 43 5.31 -2.27 11.11
N ASP A 44 5.87 -1.52 12.04
CA ASP A 44 5.17 -0.52 12.86
C ASP A 44 4.84 0.77 12.08
N ARG A 45 5.44 0.95 10.90
CA ARG A 45 5.21 2.13 10.09
C ARG A 45 3.78 2.10 9.56
N MET A 46 2.99 3.05 9.98
CA MET A 46 1.55 3.09 9.70
C MET A 46 1.24 3.82 8.38
N THR A 47 1.90 3.48 7.28
CA THR A 47 1.73 4.18 5.99
C THR A 47 0.78 3.41 5.07
N TRP A 48 -0.49 3.78 5.07
CA TRP A 48 -1.53 3.02 4.37
C TRP A 48 -1.70 3.42 2.92
N VAL A 49 -2.07 2.45 2.06
CA VAL A 49 -2.51 2.75 0.70
C VAL A 49 -3.87 3.44 0.76
N ILE A 50 -3.87 4.77 0.61
CA ILE A 50 -5.07 5.56 0.36
C ILE A 50 -5.13 5.82 -1.14
N LYS A 51 -6.16 5.30 -1.81
CA LYS A 51 -6.51 5.79 -3.15
C LYS A 51 -7.54 6.90 -2.96
N ALA A 52 -7.25 8.09 -3.47
CA ALA A 52 -8.31 9.08 -3.63
C ALA A 52 -9.35 8.51 -4.63
N CYS A 53 -10.64 8.73 -4.37
CA CYS A 53 -11.74 8.21 -5.19
C CYS A 53 -11.68 8.67 -6.67
N SER A 54 -10.80 9.61 -7.03
CA SER A 54 -10.59 10.10 -8.40
C SER A 54 -9.20 9.84 -8.97
N GLN A 55 -8.33 9.06 -8.30
CA GLN A 55 -6.98 8.83 -8.83
C GLN A 55 -7.01 7.78 -9.96
N THR A 56 -7.39 8.21 -11.16
CA THR A 56 -7.05 7.52 -12.41
C THR A 56 -5.55 7.31 -12.39
N SER A 57 -5.13 6.05 -12.36
CA SER A 57 -3.72 5.71 -12.39
C SER A 57 -3.19 6.12 -13.76
N SER A 58 -2.53 7.27 -13.84
CA SER A 58 -1.72 7.63 -15.00
C SER A 58 -0.48 6.73 -14.96
N VAL A 59 -0.65 5.50 -15.43
CA VAL A 59 0.42 4.65 -15.91
C VAL A 59 0.11 4.41 -17.38
N LEU A 60 0.36 5.44 -18.18
CA LEU A 60 0.43 5.34 -19.64
C LEU A 60 1.29 6.51 -20.14
N LEU A 61 2.60 6.29 -20.09
CA LEU A 61 3.58 6.91 -20.98
C LEU A 61 4.91 6.16 -20.83
N ALA A 62 4.97 5.03 -21.53
CA ALA A 62 6.17 4.51 -22.14
C ALA A 62 5.78 4.08 -23.55
#